data_AF-B9RVL6-F1
#
_entry.id   AF-B9RVL6-F1
#
_cell.length_a   1.000
_cell.length_b   1.000
_cell.length_c   1.000
_cell.angle_alpha   90.00
_cell.angle_beta   90.00
_cell.angle_gamma   90.00
#
_symmetry.space_group_name_H-M   'P 1'
#
loop_
_entity.id
_entity.type
_entity.pdbx_description
1 polymer ?
#
loop_
_entity_poly.entity_id
_entity_poly.type
_entity_poly.pdbx_seq_one_letter_code
_entity_poly.pdbx_strand_id
1 'polypeptide(L)'
;MYGILDSISTGPIEARVSENSTMVGVGMCMEGIEHNPVVYELMSEMAFRSEKVQVLEWLKTYSRRRYGKAVHQVEAAWEILYHTIYNCTDGIADHNTDFIVKFPDWDPSVQSGSDTSQQDNKHIFLHRSGSRRFLFEGPNSTLPQAHIWYSIQKVINALQLFIDGGSHLTGSLTYRYDLVDLTRQVLSKLANQVYVDAIIAFRSNDARALNLHSQKFIQLIKDIDVLLASDDNFLIGTWLESAKELALNPSEMRQYEWNARTQVTMWYDTTKTNQSKLHDYANKFWSGLLEDYYLPRASTYFDHLVKSLKQNEKFKLQEWREKWIAFSNEWQAGTKLYPMKGSGDDALAISKALYDKYFG
;
A
#
# COMPACT_ATOMS: atom_id res chain seq x y z
N MET A 1 -3.66 0.58 4.68
CA MET A 1 -4.31 0.68 6.00
C MET A 1 -4.13 -0.63 6.75
N TYR A 2 -3.74 -0.58 8.03
CA TYR A 2 -3.49 -1.73 8.91
C TYR A 2 -3.60 -1.30 10.38
N GLY A 3 -4.06 -2.21 11.24
CA GLY A 3 -3.97 -2.03 12.68
C GLY A 3 -4.34 -3.28 13.47
N ILE A 4 -4.04 -3.21 14.76
CA ILE A 4 -4.29 -4.25 15.77
C ILE A 4 -4.92 -3.61 17.02
N LEU A 5 -6.02 -2.88 16.82
CA LEU A 5 -6.56 -1.96 17.85
C LEU A 5 -6.91 -2.67 19.16
N ASP A 6 -7.38 -3.93 19.11
CA ASP A 6 -7.62 -4.70 20.34
C ASP A 6 -6.32 -4.95 21.11
N SER A 7 -5.27 -5.44 20.41
CA SER A 7 -3.95 -5.68 21.01
C SER A 7 -3.32 -4.39 21.55
N ILE A 8 -3.55 -3.25 20.91
CA ILE A 8 -3.10 -1.94 21.42
C ILE A 8 -3.88 -1.55 22.67
N SER A 9 -5.20 -1.75 22.67
CA SER A 9 -6.07 -1.41 23.79
C SER A 9 -5.80 -2.26 25.04
N THR A 10 -5.43 -3.54 24.87
CA THR A 10 -5.22 -4.45 26.00
C THR A 10 -3.76 -4.65 26.38
N GLY A 11 -2.84 -4.69 25.40
CA GLY A 11 -1.46 -5.11 25.57
C GLY A 11 -0.69 -4.37 26.67
N PRO A 12 -0.67 -3.03 26.69
CA PRO A 12 -0.04 -2.25 27.76
C PRO A 12 -0.57 -2.56 29.16
N ILE A 13 -1.89 -2.78 29.28
CA ILE A 13 -2.54 -3.04 30.56
C ILE A 13 -2.16 -4.43 31.05
N GLU A 14 -2.28 -5.43 30.18
CA GLU A 14 -1.93 -6.83 30.47
C GLU A 14 -0.44 -6.97 30.83
N ALA A 15 0.45 -6.33 30.08
CA ALA A 15 1.88 -6.32 30.37
C ALA A 15 2.19 -5.70 31.73
N ARG A 16 1.53 -4.59 32.10
CA ARG A 16 1.73 -3.90 33.38
C ARG A 16 1.26 -4.71 34.59
N VAL A 17 0.15 -5.44 34.47
CA VAL A 17 -0.42 -6.22 35.59
C VAL A 17 0.06 -7.68 35.61
N SER A 18 0.87 -8.09 34.64
CA SER A 18 1.43 -9.44 34.59
C SER A 18 2.32 -9.75 35.79
N GLU A 19 2.40 -11.03 36.14
CA GLU A 19 3.21 -11.50 37.26
C GLU A 19 4.69 -11.12 37.07
N ASN A 20 5.30 -10.53 38.09
CA ASN A 20 6.70 -10.06 38.06
C ASN A 20 7.00 -8.99 36.99
N SER A 21 6.00 -8.23 36.53
CA SER A 21 6.21 -7.17 35.54
C SER A 21 7.23 -6.12 36.03
N THR A 22 8.20 -5.83 35.18
CA THR A 22 9.17 -4.73 35.34
C THR A 22 8.91 -3.60 34.35
N MET A 23 7.72 -3.56 33.77
CA MET A 23 7.33 -2.57 32.77
C MET A 23 7.35 -1.15 33.37
N VAL A 24 8.13 -0.25 32.75
CA VAL A 24 8.25 1.16 33.18
C VAL A 24 7.65 2.16 32.21
N GLY A 25 7.13 1.70 31.06
CA GLY A 25 6.51 2.58 30.07
C GLY A 25 6.07 1.86 28.80
N VAL A 26 5.48 2.65 27.90
CA VAL A 26 5.11 2.27 26.54
C VAL A 26 5.74 3.24 25.54
N GLY A 27 5.87 2.81 24.28
CA GLY A 27 6.38 3.66 23.21
C GLY A 27 5.93 3.19 21.84
N MET A 28 6.13 4.05 20.83
CA MET A 28 5.91 3.74 19.43
C MET A 28 7.26 3.71 18.71
N CYS A 29 7.55 2.62 17.99
CA CYS A 29 8.80 2.39 17.27
C CYS A 29 8.56 2.14 15.78
N MET A 30 7.69 2.96 15.17
CA MET A 30 7.31 2.83 13.77
C MET A 30 8.48 3.29 12.88
N GLU A 31 8.81 2.50 11.84
CA GLU A 31 9.87 2.87 10.88
C GLU A 31 9.49 4.09 10.03
N GLY A 32 8.19 4.26 9.76
CA GLY A 32 7.61 5.43 9.11
C GLY A 32 6.41 5.96 9.90
N ILE A 33 6.11 7.24 9.72
CA ILE A 33 4.93 7.92 10.28
C ILE A 33 3.99 8.37 9.16
N GLU A 34 3.02 9.24 9.47
CA GLU A 34 2.09 9.84 8.49
C GLU A 34 1.09 8.86 7.84
N HIS A 35 0.81 7.74 8.50
CA HIS A 35 -0.20 6.78 8.08
C HIS A 35 -1.00 6.25 9.28
N ASN A 36 -2.23 5.77 9.07
CA ASN A 36 -3.06 5.11 10.10
C ASN A 36 -3.17 5.90 11.44
N PRO A 37 -3.54 7.21 11.44
CA PRO A 37 -3.50 8.06 12.63
C PRO A 37 -4.32 7.52 13.82
N VAL A 38 -5.37 6.74 13.56
CA VAL A 38 -6.17 6.04 14.58
C VAL A 38 -5.32 5.14 15.49
N VAL A 39 -4.29 4.49 14.94
CA VAL A 39 -3.35 3.62 15.67
C VAL A 39 -2.47 4.45 16.61
N TYR A 40 -1.94 5.57 16.12
CA TYR A 40 -1.06 6.46 16.89
C TYR A 40 -1.82 7.15 18.01
N GLU A 41 -3.05 7.61 17.75
CA GLU A 41 -3.88 8.25 18.78
C GLU A 41 -4.22 7.26 19.89
N LEU A 42 -4.69 6.05 19.55
CA LEU A 42 -5.00 5.04 20.56
C LEU A 42 -3.75 4.66 21.36
N MET A 43 -2.64 4.35 20.70
CA MET A 43 -1.40 3.92 21.38
C MET A 43 -0.85 5.00 22.31
N SER A 44 -0.92 6.27 21.90
CA SER A 44 -0.51 7.40 22.75
C SER A 44 -1.42 7.57 23.95
N GLU A 45 -2.74 7.39 23.77
CA GLU A 45 -3.71 7.47 24.85
C GLU A 45 -3.48 6.38 25.91
N MET A 46 -3.09 5.17 25.48
CA MET A 46 -2.84 4.04 26.38
C MET A 46 -1.73 4.29 27.41
N ALA A 47 -0.83 5.26 27.19
CA ALA A 47 0.16 5.66 28.19
C ALA A 47 -0.48 6.29 29.46
N PHE A 48 -1.71 6.79 29.34
CA PHE A 48 -2.44 7.50 30.40
C PHE A 48 -3.61 6.68 30.96
N ARG A 49 -3.82 5.45 30.51
CA ARG A 49 -4.95 4.61 30.95
C ARG A 49 -4.49 3.50 31.88
N SER A 50 -5.28 3.27 32.93
CA SER A 50 -5.11 2.13 33.83
C SER A 50 -5.90 0.89 33.41
N GLU A 51 -6.85 1.05 32.47
CA GLU A 51 -7.78 0.03 32.00
C GLU A 51 -7.83 0.03 30.47
N LYS A 52 -8.22 -1.11 29.89
CA LYS A 52 -8.41 -1.26 28.45
C LYS A 52 -9.56 -0.38 27.95
N VAL A 53 -9.47 0.01 26.68
CA VAL A 53 -10.49 0.81 26.01
C VAL A 53 -11.50 -0.09 25.31
N GLN A 54 -12.79 0.23 25.43
CA GLN A 54 -13.83 -0.33 24.58
C GLN A 54 -13.71 0.28 23.17
N VAL A 55 -12.97 -0.41 22.28
CA VAL A 55 -12.48 0.15 21.01
C VAL A 55 -13.60 0.71 20.13
N LEU A 56 -14.75 0.02 20.02
CA LEU A 56 -15.89 0.49 19.23
C LEU A 56 -16.45 1.83 19.73
N GLU A 57 -16.64 1.98 21.04
CA GLU A 57 -17.12 3.24 21.61
C GLU A 57 -16.08 4.35 21.49
N TRP A 58 -14.80 4.00 21.66
CA TRP A 58 -13.72 4.94 21.41
C TRP A 58 -13.68 5.42 19.96
N LEU A 59 -13.87 4.53 18.97
CA LEU A 59 -13.88 4.88 17.54
C LEU A 59 -15.05 5.81 17.16
N LYS A 60 -16.23 5.64 17.77
CA LYS A 60 -17.34 6.60 17.61
C LYS A 60 -16.93 7.99 18.10
N THR A 61 -16.26 8.09 19.25
CA THR A 61 -15.78 9.38 19.75
C THR A 61 -14.60 9.93 18.94
N TYR A 62 -13.70 9.06 18.47
CA TYR A 62 -12.56 9.39 17.62
C TYR A 62 -13.01 10.06 16.33
N SER A 63 -13.91 9.40 15.58
CA SER A 63 -14.43 9.93 14.30
C SER A 63 -15.13 11.28 14.50
N ARG A 64 -15.94 11.45 15.54
CA ARG A 64 -16.59 12.73 15.88
C ARG A 64 -15.58 13.85 16.14
N ARG A 65 -14.56 13.60 16.98
CA ARG A 65 -13.51 14.59 17.27
C ARG A 65 -12.70 14.91 16.03
N ARG A 66 -12.31 13.87 15.28
CA ARG A 66 -11.49 13.98 14.08
C ARG A 66 -12.17 14.78 12.99
N TYR A 67 -13.46 14.54 12.75
CA TYR A 67 -14.21 15.21 11.66
C TYR A 67 -14.98 16.46 12.11
N GLY A 68 -15.05 16.72 13.42
CA GLY A 68 -15.76 17.86 14.01
C GLY A 68 -17.28 17.69 14.10
N LYS A 69 -17.83 16.55 13.68
CA LYS A 69 -19.27 16.28 13.67
C LYS A 69 -19.57 14.79 13.72
N ALA A 70 -20.72 14.43 14.33
CA ALA A 70 -21.27 13.08 14.26
C ALA A 70 -22.02 12.86 12.94
N VAL A 71 -21.65 11.81 12.21
CA VAL A 71 -22.30 11.37 10.97
C VAL A 71 -22.49 9.86 11.04
N HIS A 72 -23.74 9.41 11.12
CA HIS A 72 -24.08 8.02 11.40
C HIS A 72 -23.47 7.04 10.39
N GLN A 73 -23.46 7.39 9.10
CA GLN A 73 -22.86 6.57 8.05
C GLN A 73 -21.36 6.35 8.29
N VAL A 74 -20.64 7.40 8.67
CA VAL A 74 -19.20 7.34 8.92
C VAL A 74 -18.90 6.58 10.22
N GLU A 75 -19.72 6.72 11.26
CA GLU A 75 -19.61 5.90 12.48
C GLU A 75 -19.79 4.41 12.17
N ALA A 76 -20.80 4.05 11.37
CA ALA A 76 -21.03 2.68 10.93
C ALA A 76 -19.88 2.15 10.05
N ALA A 77 -19.28 2.99 9.22
CA ALA A 77 -18.12 2.62 8.44
C ALA A 77 -16.91 2.33 9.33
N TRP A 78 -16.65 3.13 10.36
CA TRP A 78 -15.56 2.89 11.32
C TRP A 78 -15.72 1.58 12.09
N GLU A 79 -16.95 1.17 12.41
CA GLU A 79 -17.24 -0.15 12.98
C GLU A 79 -16.83 -1.28 12.02
N ILE A 80 -17.14 -1.14 10.72
CA ILE A 80 -16.69 -2.11 9.71
C ILE A 80 -15.16 -2.13 9.61
N LEU A 81 -14.51 -0.95 9.57
CA LEU A 81 -13.05 -0.84 9.47
C LEU A 81 -12.35 -1.47 10.68
N TYR A 82 -12.92 -1.32 11.88
CA TYR A 82 -12.46 -2.01 13.08
C TYR A 82 -12.51 -3.53 12.92
N HIS A 83 -13.66 -4.09 12.51
CA HIS A 83 -13.81 -5.54 12.33
C HIS A 83 -13.09 -6.11 11.09
N THR A 84 -12.34 -5.28 10.36
CA THR A 84 -11.61 -5.68 9.14
C THR A 84 -10.16 -5.21 9.19
N ILE A 85 -9.89 -4.03 8.65
CA ILE A 85 -8.55 -3.47 8.44
C ILE A 85 -7.80 -3.28 9.77
N TYR A 86 -8.48 -2.77 10.80
CA TYR A 86 -7.83 -2.29 12.01
C TYR A 86 -7.82 -3.31 13.15
N ASN A 87 -8.16 -4.58 12.89
CA ASN A 87 -8.04 -5.65 13.86
C ASN A 87 -7.47 -6.93 13.25
N CYS A 88 -6.23 -6.85 12.75
CA CYS A 88 -5.50 -8.02 12.26
C CYS A 88 -5.13 -8.95 13.43
N THR A 89 -5.35 -10.26 13.27
CA THR A 89 -5.05 -11.26 14.32
C THR A 89 -4.28 -12.48 13.81
N ASP A 90 -3.78 -12.45 12.58
CA ASP A 90 -3.10 -13.60 11.96
C ASP A 90 -1.63 -13.77 12.38
N GLY A 91 -1.07 -12.78 13.08
CA GLY A 91 0.32 -12.80 13.55
C GLY A 91 1.37 -12.54 12.47
N ILE A 92 0.96 -12.16 11.26
CA ILE A 92 1.84 -11.82 10.16
C ILE A 92 2.28 -10.36 10.30
N ALA A 93 3.59 -10.11 10.21
CA ALA A 93 4.11 -8.75 10.15
C ALA A 93 3.69 -8.11 8.82
N ASP A 94 2.82 -7.10 8.88
CA ASP A 94 2.29 -6.48 7.67
C ASP A 94 3.32 -5.57 7.01
N HIS A 95 3.62 -5.86 5.76
CA HIS A 95 4.30 -4.98 4.82
C HIS A 95 3.41 -4.80 3.62
N ASN A 96 3.33 -3.58 3.09
CA ASN A 96 2.52 -3.32 1.91
C ASN A 96 3.07 -4.11 0.71
N THR A 97 2.29 -5.10 0.29
CA THR A 97 2.60 -6.05 -0.78
C THR A 97 1.58 -5.95 -1.92
N ASP A 98 0.83 -4.83 -1.99
CA ASP A 98 -0.08 -4.57 -3.11
C ASP A 98 0.72 -4.50 -4.41
N PHE A 99 0.24 -5.18 -5.45
CA PHE A 99 0.98 -5.42 -6.68
C PHE A 99 1.25 -4.15 -7.48
N ILE A 100 0.54 -3.05 -7.23
CA ILE A 100 0.89 -1.75 -7.81
C ILE A 100 2.29 -1.31 -7.34
N VAL A 101 2.56 -1.43 -6.05
CA VAL A 101 3.77 -0.87 -5.41
C VAL A 101 4.83 -1.92 -5.10
N LYS A 102 4.46 -3.20 -5.13
CA LYS A 102 5.37 -4.35 -5.02
C LYS A 102 5.06 -5.35 -6.13
N PHE A 103 5.34 -4.93 -7.35
CA PHE A 103 4.98 -5.66 -8.55
C PHE A 103 5.67 -7.03 -8.60
N PRO A 104 4.95 -8.15 -8.83
CA PRO A 104 5.56 -9.48 -8.82
C PRO A 104 6.65 -9.65 -9.90
N ASP A 105 7.87 -9.97 -9.46
CA ASP A 105 9.03 -10.22 -10.33
C ASP A 105 9.25 -11.73 -10.56
N TRP A 106 8.45 -12.32 -11.45
CA TRP A 106 8.48 -13.76 -11.73
C TRP A 106 7.98 -14.09 -13.15
N ASP A 107 8.26 -15.30 -13.63
CA ASP A 107 7.77 -15.83 -14.91
C ASP A 107 6.43 -16.58 -14.73
N PRO A 108 5.31 -16.04 -15.25
CA PRO A 108 3.99 -16.64 -15.06
C PRO A 108 3.74 -17.91 -15.89
N SER A 109 4.63 -18.25 -16.83
CA SER A 109 4.53 -19.46 -17.65
C SER A 109 4.91 -20.74 -16.90
N VAL A 110 5.63 -20.62 -15.78
CA VAL A 110 6.04 -21.77 -14.96
C VAL A 110 4.83 -22.30 -14.18
N GLN A 111 4.35 -23.50 -14.54
CA GLN A 111 3.45 -24.31 -13.70
C GLN A 111 4.34 -25.18 -12.81
N SER A 112 4.15 -25.17 -11.49
CA SER A 112 5.04 -25.89 -10.57
C SER A 112 4.99 -27.40 -10.82
N GLY A 113 6.00 -27.91 -11.52
CA GLY A 113 6.17 -29.33 -11.82
C GLY A 113 7.50 -29.69 -12.49
N SER A 114 8.36 -28.71 -12.82
CA SER A 114 9.71 -28.97 -13.32
C SER A 114 10.74 -28.30 -12.43
N ASP A 115 11.61 -29.12 -11.83
CA ASP A 115 12.77 -28.74 -11.03
C ASP A 115 13.60 -27.62 -11.66
N THR A 116 13.60 -26.45 -11.03
CA THR A 116 14.72 -25.50 -11.06
C THR A 116 14.73 -24.67 -9.77
N SER A 117 15.74 -24.94 -8.94
CA SER A 117 16.27 -24.13 -7.82
C SER A 117 15.26 -23.35 -6.96
N GLN A 118 14.79 -23.98 -5.88
CA GLN A 118 14.17 -23.32 -4.72
C GLN A 118 15.11 -22.38 -3.93
N GLN A 119 16.11 -21.75 -4.56
CA GLN A 119 17.13 -20.96 -3.85
C GLN A 119 16.86 -19.46 -3.79
N ASP A 120 16.02 -18.87 -4.65
CA ASP A 120 15.92 -17.40 -4.70
C ASP A 120 14.65 -16.77 -4.09
N ASN A 121 13.64 -17.57 -3.71
CA ASN A 121 12.43 -17.05 -3.03
C ASN A 121 12.42 -17.27 -1.51
N LYS A 122 13.53 -17.72 -0.92
CA LYS A 122 13.67 -17.98 0.54
C LYS A 122 14.66 -17.04 1.21
N HIS A 123 14.46 -15.73 1.09
CA HIS A 123 15.11 -14.77 1.97
C HIS A 123 14.14 -13.68 2.45
N ILE A 124 13.08 -14.14 3.12
CA ILE A 124 12.36 -13.33 4.10
C ILE A 124 13.15 -13.44 5.42
N PHE A 125 13.68 -12.30 5.88
CA PHE A 125 14.26 -12.02 7.20
C PHE A 125 14.51 -13.22 8.14
N LEU A 126 15.68 -13.86 8.00
CA LEU A 126 16.25 -14.70 9.06
C LEU A 126 17.08 -13.82 10.01
N HIS A 127 16.40 -13.09 10.90
CA HIS A 127 17.04 -12.70 12.16
C HIS A 127 17.02 -13.92 13.09
N ARG A 128 18.19 -14.55 13.25
CA ARG A 128 18.44 -15.57 14.27
C ARG A 128 18.52 -14.88 15.64
N SER A 129 17.42 -14.87 16.38
CA SER A 129 17.41 -15.01 17.84
C SER A 129 15.98 -15.36 18.28
N GLY A 130 15.85 -16.34 19.17
CA GLY A 130 14.66 -17.18 19.30
C GLY A 130 13.43 -16.48 19.90
N SER A 131 12.35 -16.48 19.14
CA SER A 131 11.00 -16.77 19.65
C SER A 131 10.14 -17.18 18.46
N ARG A 132 9.38 -18.27 18.63
CA ARG A 132 8.60 -18.95 17.57
C ARG A 132 7.61 -17.99 16.92
N ARG A 133 7.85 -17.60 15.66
CA ARG A 133 6.83 -17.00 14.79
C ARG A 133 6.33 -18.07 13.84
N PHE A 134 5.12 -18.57 14.11
CA PHE A 134 4.45 -19.55 13.28
C PHE A 134 4.09 -18.89 11.94
N LEU A 135 4.81 -19.26 10.89
CA LEU A 135 4.37 -19.04 9.51
C LEU A 135 3.29 -20.08 9.21
N PHE A 136 2.03 -19.67 9.15
CA PHE A 136 0.99 -20.50 8.56
C PHE A 136 1.18 -20.49 7.04
N GLU A 137 1.63 -21.61 6.49
CA GLU A 137 1.53 -21.90 5.06
C GLU A 137 0.04 -21.96 4.69
N GLY A 138 -0.43 -20.97 3.95
CA GLY A 138 -1.65 -21.10 3.16
C GLY A 138 -1.45 -22.16 2.06
N PRO A 139 -2.53 -22.77 1.55
CA PRO A 139 -2.43 -23.85 0.58
C PRO A 139 -1.65 -23.39 -0.66
N ASN A 140 -0.73 -24.24 -1.15
CA ASN A 140 0.17 -24.05 -2.29
C ASN A 140 -0.47 -23.36 -3.51
N SER A 141 -0.59 -22.04 -3.49
CA SER A 141 -0.96 -21.23 -4.64
C SER A 141 0.28 -21.03 -5.51
N THR A 142 0.17 -21.38 -6.79
CA THR A 142 1.22 -21.10 -7.78
C THR A 142 1.23 -19.64 -8.25
N LEU A 143 0.29 -18.83 -7.75
CA LEU A 143 0.14 -17.42 -8.06
C LEU A 143 0.59 -16.57 -6.87
N PRO A 144 1.21 -15.40 -7.13
CA PRO A 144 1.59 -14.48 -6.06
C PRO A 144 0.35 -14.07 -5.26
N GLN A 145 0.53 -13.91 -3.95
CA GLN A 145 -0.52 -13.51 -3.03
C GLN A 145 -0.08 -12.26 -2.26
N ALA A 146 -0.83 -11.17 -2.41
CA ALA A 146 -0.70 -10.01 -1.55
C ALA A 146 -1.37 -10.28 -0.20
N HIS A 147 -0.81 -9.73 0.87
CA HIS A 147 -1.34 -9.94 2.22
C HIS A 147 -2.75 -9.35 2.37
N ILE A 148 -3.69 -10.17 2.88
CA ILE A 148 -5.08 -9.80 3.13
C ILE A 148 -5.65 -10.67 4.26
N TRP A 149 -6.14 -10.04 5.33
CA TRP A 149 -6.70 -10.70 6.52
C TRP A 149 -8.18 -10.38 6.75
N TYR A 150 -8.81 -9.69 5.81
CA TYR A 150 -10.19 -9.21 5.93
C TYR A 150 -10.97 -9.35 4.62
N SER A 151 -12.30 -9.24 4.74
CA SER A 151 -13.19 -9.23 3.58
C SER A 151 -13.12 -7.89 2.84
N ILE A 152 -12.67 -7.92 1.59
CA ILE A 152 -12.64 -6.73 0.71
C ILE A 152 -14.05 -6.16 0.54
N GLN A 153 -15.07 -7.01 0.38
CA GLN A 153 -16.47 -6.57 0.21
C GLN A 153 -16.97 -5.74 1.40
N LYS A 154 -16.62 -6.13 2.63
CA LYS A 154 -16.98 -5.33 3.80
C LYS A 154 -16.34 -3.94 3.76
N VAL A 155 -15.08 -3.84 3.34
CA VAL A 155 -14.37 -2.55 3.22
C VAL A 155 -14.95 -1.71 2.07
N ILE A 156 -15.38 -2.33 0.96
CA ILE A 156 -16.13 -1.63 -0.10
C ILE A 156 -17.42 -1.02 0.46
N ASN A 157 -18.16 -1.76 1.32
CA ASN A 157 -19.35 -1.23 1.97
C ASN A 157 -19.02 -0.07 2.93
N ALA A 158 -17.88 -0.14 3.64
CA ALA A 158 -17.41 0.97 4.46
C ALA A 158 -17.09 2.21 3.63
N LEU A 159 -16.48 2.04 2.45
CA LEU A 159 -16.23 3.14 1.51
C LEU A 159 -17.53 3.77 1.02
N GLN A 160 -18.54 2.96 0.67
CA GLN A 160 -19.86 3.46 0.27
C GLN A 160 -20.46 4.36 1.38
N LEU A 161 -20.41 3.91 2.63
CA LEU A 161 -20.88 4.68 3.77
C LEU A 161 -20.10 5.99 3.99
N PHE A 162 -18.79 5.96 3.78
CA PHE A 162 -17.97 7.18 3.79
C PHE A 162 -18.44 8.17 2.73
N ILE A 163 -18.69 7.71 1.50
CA ILE A 163 -19.15 8.54 0.38
C ILE A 163 -20.56 9.10 0.68
N ASP A 164 -21.49 8.26 1.14
CA ASP A 164 -22.87 8.65 1.44
C ASP A 164 -22.95 9.70 2.55
N GLY A 165 -22.08 9.60 3.56
CA GLY A 165 -21.96 10.58 4.64
C GLY A 165 -21.16 11.84 4.28
N GLY A 166 -20.45 11.84 3.15
CA GLY A 166 -19.41 12.82 2.85
C GLY A 166 -19.89 14.26 2.68
N SER A 167 -21.10 14.45 2.17
CA SER A 167 -21.70 15.78 2.01
C SER A 167 -21.90 16.52 3.36
N HIS A 168 -21.98 15.78 4.47
CA HIS A 168 -22.08 16.36 5.81
C HIS A 168 -20.73 16.78 6.41
N LEU A 169 -19.61 16.41 5.77
CA LEU A 169 -18.24 16.60 6.24
C LEU A 169 -17.40 17.45 5.27
N THR A 170 -18.04 18.16 4.33
CA THR A 170 -17.38 19.12 3.45
C THR A 170 -16.57 20.14 4.27
N GLY A 171 -15.31 20.34 3.88
CA GLY A 171 -14.37 21.22 4.58
C GLY A 171 -13.58 20.56 5.72
N SER A 172 -13.92 19.33 6.13
CA SER A 172 -13.09 18.57 7.06
C SER A 172 -11.89 17.96 6.35
N LEU A 173 -10.69 18.53 6.59
CA LEU A 173 -9.44 18.06 5.99
C LEU A 173 -9.08 16.62 6.41
N THR A 174 -9.39 16.25 7.65
CA THR A 174 -9.17 14.90 8.18
C THR A 174 -10.12 13.87 7.59
N TYR A 175 -11.37 14.25 7.32
CA TYR A 175 -12.30 13.40 6.56
C TYR A 175 -11.82 13.20 5.13
N ARG A 176 -11.38 14.29 4.47
CA ARG A 176 -10.81 14.22 3.11
C ARG A 176 -9.63 13.22 3.06
N TYR A 177 -8.69 13.33 4.00
CA TYR A 177 -7.57 12.40 4.10
C TYR A 177 -8.03 10.94 4.26
N ASP A 178 -8.94 10.66 5.20
CA ASP A 178 -9.40 9.29 5.46
C ASP A 178 -10.20 8.72 4.29
N LEU A 179 -10.98 9.55 3.59
CA LEU A 179 -11.71 9.15 2.39
C LEU A 179 -10.74 8.79 1.25
N VAL A 180 -9.70 9.60 1.02
CA VAL A 180 -8.66 9.31 0.02
C VAL A 180 -7.92 8.01 0.36
N ASP A 181 -7.50 7.82 1.61
CA ASP A 181 -6.78 6.60 2.03
C ASP A 181 -7.67 5.34 1.91
N LEU A 182 -8.95 5.43 2.29
CA LEU A 182 -9.90 4.33 2.18
C LEU A 182 -10.21 3.99 0.71
N THR A 183 -10.41 5.00 -0.14
CA THR A 183 -10.64 4.79 -1.57
C THR A 183 -9.42 4.15 -2.23
N ARG A 184 -8.22 4.66 -1.94
CA ARG A 184 -6.93 4.08 -2.37
C ARG A 184 -6.81 2.63 -1.90
N GLN A 185 -7.17 2.34 -0.65
CA GLN A 185 -7.13 0.98 -0.09
C GLN A 185 -8.04 0.02 -0.85
N VAL A 186 -9.28 0.41 -1.14
CA VAL A 186 -10.22 -0.44 -1.88
C VAL A 186 -9.73 -0.70 -3.31
N LEU A 187 -9.28 0.35 -4.01
CA LEU A 187 -8.79 0.24 -5.38
C LEU A 187 -7.48 -0.56 -5.47
N SER A 188 -6.57 -0.47 -4.50
CA SER A 188 -5.34 -1.26 -4.49
C SER A 188 -5.63 -2.76 -4.34
N LYS A 189 -6.63 -3.14 -3.53
CA LYS A 189 -7.06 -4.53 -3.42
C LYS A 189 -7.77 -5.04 -4.68
N LEU A 190 -8.56 -4.19 -5.34
CA LEU A 190 -9.08 -4.52 -6.66
C LEU A 190 -7.96 -4.75 -7.69
N ALA A 191 -6.92 -3.90 -7.69
CA ALA A 191 -5.77 -4.07 -8.59
C ALA A 191 -5.06 -5.41 -8.37
N ASN A 192 -4.92 -5.87 -7.12
CA ASN A 192 -4.36 -7.20 -6.84
C ASN A 192 -5.16 -8.31 -7.52
N GLN A 193 -6.49 -8.26 -7.44
CA GLN A 193 -7.35 -9.24 -8.12
C GLN A 193 -7.22 -9.14 -9.65
N VAL A 194 -7.24 -7.92 -10.21
CA VAL A 194 -7.13 -7.71 -11.66
C VAL A 194 -5.81 -8.24 -12.21
N TYR A 195 -4.70 -8.11 -11.46
CA TYR A 195 -3.43 -8.73 -11.83
C TYR A 195 -3.54 -10.26 -11.88
N VAL A 196 -4.12 -10.88 -10.85
CA VAL A 196 -4.33 -12.34 -10.79
C VAL A 196 -5.16 -12.81 -11.99
N ASP A 197 -6.24 -12.11 -12.32
CA ASP A 197 -7.08 -12.39 -13.48
C ASP A 197 -6.29 -12.31 -14.80
N ALA A 198 -5.41 -11.31 -14.94
CA ALA A 198 -4.53 -11.19 -16.10
C ALA A 198 -3.57 -12.40 -16.23
N ILE A 199 -3.00 -12.87 -15.12
CA ILE A 199 -2.12 -14.06 -15.14
C ILE A 199 -2.90 -15.33 -15.47
N ILE A 200 -4.12 -15.48 -14.94
CA ILE A 200 -5.00 -16.61 -15.28
C ILE A 200 -5.34 -16.60 -16.78
N ALA A 201 -5.66 -15.43 -17.34
CA ALA A 201 -5.92 -15.27 -18.76
C ALA A 201 -4.69 -15.62 -19.62
N PHE A 202 -3.50 -15.16 -19.21
CA PHE A 202 -2.24 -15.51 -19.87
C PHE A 202 -2.01 -17.03 -19.89
N ARG A 203 -2.15 -17.69 -18.73
CA ARG A 203 -1.98 -19.15 -18.60
C ARG A 203 -3.01 -19.95 -19.39
N SER A 204 -4.19 -19.38 -19.62
CA SER A 204 -5.28 -19.99 -20.39
C SER A 204 -5.22 -19.68 -21.88
N ASN A 205 -4.16 -18.99 -22.35
CA ASN A 205 -4.01 -18.50 -23.72
C ASN A 205 -5.16 -17.58 -24.20
N ASP A 206 -5.86 -16.88 -23.28
CA ASP A 206 -6.91 -15.93 -23.63
C ASP A 206 -6.33 -14.53 -23.85
N ALA A 207 -5.96 -14.24 -25.10
CA ALA A 207 -5.41 -12.95 -25.51
C ALA A 207 -6.35 -11.76 -25.22
N ARG A 208 -7.67 -11.97 -25.32
CA ARG A 208 -8.66 -10.88 -25.14
C ARG A 208 -8.80 -10.55 -23.67
N ALA A 209 -8.98 -11.57 -22.82
CA ALA A 209 -9.06 -11.38 -21.38
C ALA A 209 -7.74 -10.81 -20.82
N LEU A 210 -6.58 -11.31 -21.28
CA LEU A 210 -5.28 -10.76 -20.88
C LEU A 210 -5.21 -9.26 -21.18
N ASN A 211 -5.49 -8.86 -22.42
CA ASN A 211 -5.44 -7.45 -22.80
C ASN A 211 -6.44 -6.61 -21.97
N LEU A 212 -7.65 -7.10 -21.73
CA LEU A 212 -8.66 -6.42 -20.92
C LEU A 212 -8.16 -6.19 -19.48
N HIS A 213 -7.68 -7.23 -18.81
CA HIS A 213 -7.21 -7.13 -17.42
C HIS A 213 -5.92 -6.30 -17.30
N SER A 214 -5.00 -6.42 -18.26
CA SER A 214 -3.80 -5.56 -18.34
C SER A 214 -4.16 -4.08 -18.43
N GLN A 215 -5.07 -3.71 -19.34
CA GLN A 215 -5.51 -2.32 -19.47
C GLN A 215 -6.27 -1.84 -18.22
N LYS A 216 -7.09 -2.70 -17.60
CA LYS A 216 -7.77 -2.38 -16.35
C LYS A 216 -6.78 -2.11 -15.21
N PHE A 217 -5.71 -2.90 -15.09
CA PHE A 217 -4.67 -2.69 -14.08
C PHE A 217 -3.92 -1.37 -14.29
N ILE A 218 -3.50 -1.10 -15.54
CA ILE A 218 -2.85 0.17 -15.93
C ILE A 218 -3.76 1.37 -15.63
N GLN A 219 -5.06 1.26 -15.93
CA GLN A 219 -6.01 2.32 -15.65
C GLN A 219 -6.24 2.53 -14.15
N LEU A 220 -6.26 1.45 -13.35
CA LEU A 220 -6.35 1.55 -11.90
C LEU A 220 -5.17 2.34 -11.30
N ILE A 221 -3.94 2.15 -11.81
CA ILE A 221 -2.79 2.95 -11.35
C ILE A 221 -3.02 4.43 -11.61
N LYS A 222 -3.46 4.79 -12.83
CA LYS A 222 -3.72 6.19 -13.22
C LYS A 222 -4.84 6.81 -12.41
N ASP A 223 -5.93 6.09 -12.22
CA ASP A 223 -7.08 6.55 -11.45
C ASP A 223 -6.73 6.77 -9.97
N ILE A 224 -5.91 5.88 -9.39
CA ILE A 224 -5.41 6.06 -8.04
C ILE A 224 -4.45 7.27 -7.98
N ASP A 225 -3.61 7.50 -8.99
CA ASP A 225 -2.75 8.70 -9.03
C ASP A 225 -3.59 10.00 -8.99
N VAL A 226 -4.66 10.08 -9.79
CA VAL A 226 -5.62 11.21 -9.78
C VAL A 226 -6.27 11.37 -8.40
N LEU A 227 -6.70 10.28 -7.77
CA LEU A 227 -7.25 10.31 -6.42
C LEU A 227 -6.25 10.88 -5.41
N LEU A 228 -5.01 10.40 -5.43
CA LEU A 228 -3.95 10.83 -4.53
C LEU A 228 -3.58 12.30 -4.76
N ALA A 229 -3.67 12.78 -6.00
CA ALA A 229 -3.43 14.18 -6.34
C ALA A 229 -4.44 15.16 -5.70
N SER A 230 -5.55 14.68 -5.13
CA SER A 230 -6.57 15.53 -4.48
C SER A 230 -6.23 15.98 -3.05
N ASP A 231 -5.15 15.45 -2.45
CA ASP A 231 -4.75 15.77 -1.08
C ASP A 231 -3.20 15.85 -0.94
N ASP A 232 -2.72 16.95 -0.35
CA ASP A 232 -1.30 17.26 -0.13
C ASP A 232 -0.50 16.15 0.56
N ASN A 233 -1.16 15.32 1.39
CA ASN A 233 -0.50 14.25 2.14
C ASN A 233 -0.11 13.04 1.27
N PHE A 234 -0.51 13.01 0.00
CA PHE A 234 -0.27 11.90 -0.91
C PHE A 234 0.54 12.30 -2.16
N LEU A 235 1.37 13.33 -2.07
CA LEU A 235 2.16 13.84 -3.21
C LEU A 235 3.64 13.52 -3.05
N ILE A 236 4.30 12.99 -4.08
CA ILE A 236 5.76 12.81 -4.05
C ILE A 236 6.51 14.16 -4.01
N GLY A 237 5.90 15.23 -4.53
CA GLY A 237 6.51 16.55 -4.58
C GLY A 237 6.84 17.12 -3.19
N THR A 238 5.96 16.93 -2.21
CA THR A 238 6.22 17.41 -0.84
C THR A 238 7.45 16.73 -0.23
N TRP A 239 7.61 15.42 -0.45
CA TRP A 239 8.79 14.66 -0.03
C TRP A 239 10.08 15.16 -0.70
N LEU A 240 10.07 15.29 -2.03
CA LEU A 240 11.27 15.68 -2.78
C LEU A 240 11.70 17.13 -2.51
N GLU A 241 10.74 18.05 -2.39
CA GLU A 241 11.06 19.45 -2.08
C GLU A 241 11.57 19.58 -0.64
N SER A 242 10.98 18.85 0.33
CA SER A 242 11.50 18.86 1.71
C SER A 242 12.95 18.40 1.81
N ALA A 243 13.35 17.39 1.01
CA ALA A 243 14.74 16.94 0.96
C ALA A 243 15.67 18.00 0.35
N LYS A 244 15.21 18.69 -0.70
CA LYS A 244 15.99 19.74 -1.37
C LYS A 244 16.19 20.98 -0.51
N GLU A 245 15.19 21.34 0.31
CA GLU A 245 15.26 22.48 1.23
C GLU A 245 16.36 22.33 2.30
N LEU A 246 16.82 21.11 2.58
CA LEU A 246 17.92 20.84 3.51
C LEU A 246 19.31 21.14 2.92
N ALA A 247 19.42 21.33 1.60
CA ALA A 247 20.70 21.49 0.93
C ALA A 247 21.26 22.91 1.04
N LEU A 248 22.58 23.03 1.21
CA LEU A 248 23.27 24.32 1.29
C LEU A 248 23.81 24.80 -0.07
N ASN A 249 23.88 23.91 -1.05
CA ASN A 249 24.41 24.20 -2.38
C ASN A 249 23.78 23.30 -3.46
N PRO A 250 23.93 23.64 -4.77
CA PRO A 250 23.32 22.87 -5.85
C PRO A 250 23.80 21.41 -5.96
N SER A 251 24.99 21.07 -5.46
CA SER A 251 25.49 19.69 -5.49
C SER A 251 24.77 18.85 -4.44
N GLU A 252 24.64 19.37 -3.22
CA GLU A 252 23.86 18.75 -2.15
C GLU A 252 22.39 18.63 -2.53
N MET A 253 21.80 19.64 -3.18
CA MET A 253 20.40 19.61 -3.60
C MET A 253 20.11 18.42 -4.52
N ARG A 254 20.99 18.20 -5.53
CA ARG A 254 20.90 17.03 -6.41
C ARG A 254 21.08 15.72 -5.65
N GLN A 255 22.03 15.68 -4.71
CA GLN A 255 22.30 14.48 -3.91
C GLN A 255 21.12 14.13 -3.00
N TYR A 256 20.52 15.10 -2.33
CA TYR A 256 19.39 14.91 -1.43
C TYR A 256 18.12 14.53 -2.18
N GLU A 257 17.86 15.13 -3.34
CA GLU A 257 16.76 14.69 -4.22
C GLU A 257 16.97 13.23 -4.67
N TRP A 258 18.19 12.88 -5.10
CA TRP A 258 18.52 11.49 -5.45
C TRP A 258 18.34 10.54 -4.26
N ASN A 259 18.76 10.92 -3.04
CA ASN A 259 18.55 10.13 -1.84
C ASN A 259 17.06 9.94 -1.54
N ALA A 260 16.27 11.01 -1.62
CA ALA A 260 14.83 11.00 -1.36
C ALA A 260 14.08 10.10 -2.36
N ARG A 261 14.42 10.17 -3.65
CA ARG A 261 13.92 9.27 -4.70
C ARG A 261 14.31 7.83 -4.43
N THR A 262 15.58 7.61 -4.10
CA THR A 262 16.15 6.27 -3.93
C THR A 262 15.55 5.54 -2.73
N GLN A 263 15.38 6.23 -1.59
CA GLN A 263 14.86 5.64 -0.36
C GLN A 263 13.47 5.00 -0.55
N VAL A 264 12.57 5.63 -1.32
CA VAL A 264 11.21 5.13 -1.53
C VAL A 264 11.06 4.18 -2.73
N THR A 265 12.17 3.82 -3.39
CA THR A 265 12.21 2.98 -4.60
C THR A 265 13.24 1.85 -4.49
N MET A 266 14.40 1.93 -5.16
CA MET A 266 15.42 0.87 -5.17
C MET A 266 16.23 0.76 -3.88
N TRP A 267 16.17 1.74 -2.97
CA TRP A 267 16.94 1.77 -1.72
C TRP A 267 18.46 1.90 -1.86
N TYR A 268 19.12 1.02 -2.61
CA TYR A 268 20.55 1.01 -2.85
C TYR A 268 20.88 0.38 -4.23
N ASP A 269 22.17 0.17 -4.49
CA ASP A 269 22.76 -0.35 -5.72
C ASP A 269 21.97 -1.49 -6.41
N THR A 270 21.87 -1.36 -7.72
CA THR A 270 21.28 -2.33 -8.65
C THR A 270 22.32 -2.75 -9.69
N THR A 271 22.08 -3.87 -10.39
CA THR A 271 22.81 -4.21 -11.62
C THR A 271 21.87 -4.04 -12.81
N LYS A 272 22.37 -4.28 -14.04
CA LYS A 272 21.53 -4.20 -15.24
C LYS A 272 20.30 -5.13 -15.18
N THR A 273 20.41 -6.27 -14.50
CA THR A 273 19.39 -7.32 -14.49
C THR A 273 18.83 -7.61 -13.10
N ASN A 274 19.51 -7.17 -12.05
CA ASN A 274 19.11 -7.43 -10.66
C ASN A 274 18.77 -6.12 -9.97
N GLN A 275 17.54 -6.07 -9.44
CA GLN A 275 17.11 -5.03 -8.52
C GLN A 275 17.76 -5.21 -7.13
N SER A 276 17.65 -4.18 -6.29
CA SER A 276 18.16 -4.16 -4.92
C SER A 276 17.36 -5.06 -3.98
N LYS A 277 17.99 -5.79 -3.05
CA LYS A 277 17.25 -6.65 -2.11
C LYS A 277 16.25 -5.89 -1.22
N LEU A 278 16.33 -4.56 -1.15
CA LEU A 278 15.38 -3.69 -0.47
C LEU A 278 14.51 -2.87 -1.43
N HIS A 279 14.43 -3.24 -2.72
CA HIS A 279 13.53 -2.61 -3.68
C HIS A 279 12.10 -2.59 -3.13
N ASP A 280 11.45 -1.44 -3.27
CA ASP A 280 10.09 -1.19 -2.81
C ASP A 280 9.86 -1.47 -1.31
N TYR A 281 10.91 -1.58 -0.49
CA TYR A 281 10.77 -1.78 0.95
C TYR A 281 10.01 -0.64 1.61
N ALA A 282 10.39 0.60 1.27
CA ALA A 282 9.74 1.81 1.74
C ALA A 282 8.76 2.39 0.69
N ASN A 283 8.10 1.52 -0.08
CA ASN A 283 7.14 1.93 -1.10
C ASN A 283 6.06 2.90 -0.57
N LYS A 284 5.50 3.70 -1.47
CA LYS A 284 4.46 4.69 -1.17
C LYS A 284 3.41 4.71 -2.27
N PHE A 285 2.16 4.93 -1.85
CA PHE A 285 1.09 5.34 -2.75
C PHE A 285 1.06 6.87 -2.76
N TRP A 286 1.91 7.46 -3.58
CA TRP A 286 1.96 8.90 -3.80
C TRP A 286 1.71 9.23 -5.27
N SER A 287 0.89 10.26 -5.53
CA SER A 287 0.72 10.82 -6.88
C SER A 287 2.06 11.28 -7.42
N GLY A 288 2.25 11.09 -8.73
CA GLY A 288 3.52 11.26 -9.43
C GLY A 288 4.42 10.03 -9.32
N LEU A 289 4.53 9.42 -8.14
CA LEU A 289 5.30 8.18 -7.98
C LEU A 289 4.58 6.99 -8.63
N LEU A 290 3.24 6.90 -8.51
CA LEU A 290 2.46 5.87 -9.20
C LEU A 290 2.65 5.96 -10.72
N GLU A 291 2.41 7.14 -11.30
CA GLU A 291 2.46 7.32 -12.75
C GLU A 291 3.88 7.27 -13.33
N ASP A 292 4.90 7.85 -12.69
CA ASP A 292 6.23 7.93 -13.29
C ASP A 292 7.18 6.79 -12.91
N TYR A 293 6.89 6.02 -11.86
CA TYR A 293 7.76 4.92 -11.39
C TYR A 293 7.09 3.55 -11.49
N TYR A 294 5.90 3.37 -10.93
CA TYR A 294 5.24 2.06 -10.88
C TYR A 294 4.53 1.70 -12.20
N LEU A 295 3.89 2.66 -12.86
CA LEU A 295 3.15 2.45 -14.09
C LEU A 295 4.01 1.93 -15.26
N PRO A 296 5.22 2.47 -15.56
CA PRO A 296 6.03 1.95 -16.66
C PRO A 296 6.46 0.50 -16.44
N ARG A 297 6.76 0.11 -15.19
CA ARG A 297 7.10 -1.26 -14.82
C ARG A 297 5.95 -2.22 -15.11
N ALA A 298 4.74 -1.88 -14.68
CA ALA A 298 3.54 -2.70 -14.91
C ALA A 298 3.17 -2.76 -16.40
N SER A 299 3.18 -1.61 -17.08
CA SER A 299 2.83 -1.53 -18.50
C SER A 299 3.75 -2.38 -19.36
N THR A 300 5.07 -2.26 -19.15
CA THR A 300 6.03 -3.07 -19.90
C THR A 300 5.91 -4.56 -19.58
N TYR A 301 5.60 -4.95 -18.34
CA TYR A 301 5.37 -6.36 -18.00
C TYR A 301 4.21 -6.95 -18.84
N PHE A 302 3.07 -6.26 -18.85
CA PHE A 302 1.90 -6.71 -19.59
C PHE A 302 2.13 -6.71 -21.11
N ASP A 303 2.88 -5.73 -21.63
CA ASP A 303 3.26 -5.72 -23.05
C ASP A 303 4.07 -6.97 -23.43
N HIS A 304 5.01 -7.39 -22.58
CA HIS A 304 5.78 -8.62 -22.81
C HIS A 304 4.89 -9.87 -22.73
N LEU A 305 3.92 -9.92 -21.81
CA LEU A 305 2.97 -11.04 -21.74
C LEU A 305 2.07 -11.11 -22.97
N VAL A 306 1.48 -9.98 -23.39
CA VAL A 306 0.62 -9.91 -24.58
C VAL A 306 1.42 -10.28 -25.82
N LYS A 307 2.67 -9.80 -25.95
CA LYS A 307 3.56 -10.14 -27.05
C LYS A 307 3.91 -11.63 -27.07
N SER A 308 4.31 -12.18 -25.92
CA SER A 308 4.62 -13.61 -25.75
C SER A 308 3.46 -14.48 -26.21
N LEU A 309 2.24 -14.17 -25.78
CA LEU A 309 1.04 -14.92 -26.15
C LEU A 309 0.68 -14.77 -27.63
N LYS A 310 0.76 -13.55 -28.19
CA LYS A 310 0.46 -13.31 -29.63
C LYS A 310 1.47 -13.96 -30.58
N GLN A 311 2.74 -13.98 -30.20
CA GLN A 311 3.84 -14.49 -31.03
C GLN A 311 4.16 -15.96 -30.75
N ASN A 312 3.48 -16.57 -29.76
CA ASN A 312 3.77 -17.92 -29.27
C ASN A 312 5.25 -18.08 -28.85
N GLU A 313 5.81 -17.04 -28.23
CA GLU A 313 7.18 -17.00 -27.71
C GLU A 313 7.17 -17.13 -26.19
N LYS A 314 8.30 -17.57 -25.61
CA LYS A 314 8.46 -17.60 -24.15
C LYS A 314 8.46 -16.18 -23.56
N PHE A 315 7.92 -16.02 -22.36
CA PHE A 315 8.00 -14.76 -21.64
C PHE A 315 9.46 -14.43 -21.32
N LYS A 316 9.91 -13.26 -21.76
CA LYS A 316 11.30 -12.85 -21.66
C LYS A 316 11.55 -12.04 -20.40
N LEU A 317 11.54 -12.73 -19.25
CA LEU A 317 11.68 -12.12 -17.92
C LEU A 317 12.92 -11.23 -17.79
N GLN A 318 14.07 -11.66 -18.31
CA GLN A 318 15.30 -10.88 -18.23
C GLN A 318 15.23 -9.58 -19.05
N GLU A 319 14.66 -9.61 -20.27
CA GLU A 319 14.49 -8.40 -21.09
C GLU A 319 13.55 -7.40 -20.41
N TRP A 320 12.50 -7.88 -19.73
CA TRP A 320 11.64 -7.03 -18.91
C TRP A 320 12.40 -6.42 -17.72
N ARG A 321 13.18 -7.23 -16.99
CA ARG A 321 14.03 -6.77 -15.87
C ARG A 321 14.97 -5.66 -16.27
N GLU A 322 15.70 -5.85 -17.36
CA GLU A 322 16.65 -4.84 -17.86
C GLU A 322 15.95 -3.50 -18.16
N LYS A 323 14.76 -3.54 -18.75
CA LYS A 323 13.99 -2.32 -19.06
C LYS A 323 13.51 -1.60 -17.81
N TRP A 324 12.82 -2.29 -16.91
CA TRP A 324 12.21 -1.58 -15.78
C TRP A 324 13.24 -1.12 -14.74
N ILE A 325 14.36 -1.84 -14.59
CA ILE A 325 15.49 -1.38 -13.77
C ILE A 325 16.11 -0.12 -14.39
N ALA A 326 16.30 -0.08 -15.71
CA ALA A 326 16.79 1.11 -16.38
C ALA A 326 15.87 2.33 -16.17
N PHE A 327 14.55 2.17 -16.34
CA PHE A 327 13.58 3.23 -16.06
C PHE A 327 13.63 3.70 -14.60
N SER A 328 13.80 2.76 -13.67
CA SER A 328 13.89 3.08 -12.25
C SER A 328 15.14 3.91 -11.93
N ASN A 329 16.29 3.53 -12.47
CA ASN A 329 17.54 4.26 -12.28
C ASN A 329 17.49 5.65 -12.95
N GLU A 330 16.85 5.76 -14.12
CA GLU A 330 16.62 7.04 -14.80
C GLU A 330 15.70 7.95 -13.97
N TRP A 331 14.61 7.40 -13.42
CA TRP A 331 13.69 8.15 -12.55
C TRP A 331 14.39 8.65 -11.28
N GLN A 332 15.26 7.83 -10.68
CA GLN A 332 16.05 8.22 -9.50
C GLN A 332 17.07 9.32 -9.79
N ALA A 333 17.72 9.27 -10.95
CA ALA A 333 18.66 10.29 -11.39
C ALA A 333 17.98 11.57 -11.95
N GLY A 334 16.68 11.50 -12.21
CA GLY A 334 15.89 12.58 -12.78
C GLY A 334 15.64 13.73 -11.81
N THR A 335 15.28 14.89 -12.39
CA THR A 335 14.96 16.14 -11.68
C THR A 335 13.57 16.66 -12.03
N LYS A 336 12.66 15.77 -12.46
CA LYS A 336 11.27 16.12 -12.78
C LYS A 336 10.61 16.75 -11.56
N LEU A 337 10.02 17.93 -11.76
CA LEU A 337 9.26 18.63 -10.74
C LEU A 337 7.87 17.99 -10.58
N TYR A 338 7.44 17.89 -9.32
CA TYR A 338 6.13 17.34 -8.96
C TYR A 338 5.34 18.38 -8.15
N PRO A 339 3.99 18.39 -8.26
CA PRO A 339 3.16 19.26 -7.44
C PRO A 339 3.38 19.04 -5.94
N MET A 340 3.45 20.14 -5.18
CA MET A 340 3.45 20.13 -3.69
C MET A 340 2.07 20.41 -3.09
N LYS A 341 1.11 20.78 -3.93
CA LYS A 341 -0.26 21.09 -3.54
C LYS A 341 -1.20 20.22 -4.35
N GLY A 342 -2.16 19.63 -3.65
CA GLY A 342 -3.21 18.88 -4.30
C GLY A 342 -3.96 19.79 -5.26
N SER A 343 -4.56 19.22 -6.29
CA SER A 343 -5.29 19.98 -7.32
C SER A 343 -6.41 20.86 -6.73
N GLY A 344 -6.84 20.57 -5.50
CA GLY A 344 -8.00 21.19 -4.88
C GLY A 344 -9.32 20.64 -5.41
N ASP A 345 -9.25 19.59 -6.25
CA ASP A 345 -10.43 18.85 -6.71
C ASP A 345 -11.18 18.22 -5.54
N ASP A 346 -12.49 18.10 -5.68
CA ASP A 346 -13.35 17.51 -4.66
C ASP A 346 -13.07 16.00 -4.54
N ALA A 347 -12.23 15.63 -3.58
CA ALA A 347 -11.90 14.23 -3.27
C ALA A 347 -13.15 13.37 -3.07
N LEU A 348 -14.27 13.96 -2.60
CA LEU A 348 -15.55 13.25 -2.50
C LEU A 348 -16.11 12.90 -3.87
N ALA A 349 -16.11 13.86 -4.81
CA ALA A 349 -16.55 13.64 -6.18
C ALA A 349 -15.66 12.61 -6.90
N ILE A 350 -14.33 12.69 -6.73
CA ILE A 350 -13.39 11.72 -7.31
C ILE A 350 -13.63 10.33 -6.71
N SER A 351 -13.72 10.22 -5.39
CA SER A 351 -13.94 8.93 -4.72
C SER A 351 -15.26 8.30 -5.13
N LYS A 352 -16.32 9.09 -5.26
CA LYS A 352 -17.62 8.63 -5.77
C LYS A 352 -17.54 8.16 -7.23
N ALA A 353 -16.93 8.95 -8.11
CA ALA A 353 -16.78 8.56 -9.51
C ALA A 353 -15.98 7.27 -9.69
N LEU A 354 -14.93 7.07 -8.89
CA LEU A 354 -14.14 5.84 -8.89
C LEU A 354 -14.91 4.67 -8.28
N TYR A 355 -15.69 4.90 -7.22
CA TYR A 355 -16.58 3.88 -6.68
C TYR A 355 -17.57 3.39 -7.75
N ASP A 356 -18.30 4.30 -8.37
CA ASP A 356 -19.29 3.99 -9.40
C ASP A 356 -18.63 3.28 -10.60
N LYS A 357 -17.43 3.71 -11.01
CA LYS A 357 -16.67 3.11 -12.12
C LYS A 357 -16.31 1.64 -11.89
N TYR A 358 -16.00 1.26 -10.65
CA TYR A 358 -15.40 -0.05 -10.35
C TYR A 358 -16.32 -1.00 -9.57
N PHE A 359 -17.33 -0.48 -8.88
CA PHE A 359 -18.21 -1.24 -7.98
C PHE A 359 -19.71 -0.92 -8.15
N GLY A 360 -20.06 0.11 -8.92
CA GLY A 360 -21.43 0.57 -9.15
C GLY A 360 -22.21 -0.17 -10.23
#